data_AF-A0A1J3G862-F1
#
_entry.id   AF-A0A1J3G862-F1
#
_cell.length_a   1.000
_cell.length_b   1.000
_cell.length_c   1.000
_cell.angle_alpha   90.00
_cell.angle_beta   90.00
_cell.angle_gamma   90.00
#
_symmetry.space_group_name_H-M   'P 1'
#
loop_
_entity.id
_entity.type
_entity.pdbx_description
1 polymer ?
#
loop_
_entity_poly.entity_id
_entity_poly.type
_entity_poly.pdbx_seq_one_letter_code
_entity_poly.pdbx_strand_id
1 'polypeptide(L)'
;LPSWISKVSARQRRGRAGRVQPGQCYHLYPKCVYDAFAEYQLPEILRTPLQSLCLQIKSLNLGSISEFLSRALQSPELLAVQKATEYLKIIGALDENECLTTLGRYLSKLPMEPKLGKMLVLGAILGCLDPILTVAAGLSVRDPFLTPLDKKDHAEAAKSQFSRDHSDHLALVRAYEGWKKAEEESAVYDYCWKNFLSVQSMRAIDSLRKEFFSLIKDTGLIDGNTATCNSGGNDENLTRAVICYGLYPGICSVVHNERSFSLKTMEDGQVLLNSNSVNARETKIPYPWLVFNEKIKVNSVFLRDSTAVSDSALILFGGSISKGDTDGHLKMLGGYLEFFMKPAVAEIYQTLKKELDELIQSKLLDPKVDMQAHGKLLLAIRSLLSEDGCDGRFVFGRQVLRPLETSAVSTQPTSVSRTESGPGGDNSKSQLQTILTRAGHAAPMYKTKQLKNNKFQATVEFNETQIIGQPCSNKKSAEKDAAAEAIQWLMGGAKESHDHVNHMSKLLKKSKKDHL
;
A
#
# COMPACT_ATOMS: atom_id res chain seq x y z
N LEU A 1 12.12 0.92 -10.59
CA LEU A 1 13.48 0.58 -11.08
C LEU A 1 13.97 1.68 -12.01
N PRO A 2 15.27 1.99 -12.06
CA PRO A 2 15.78 2.94 -13.05
C PRO A 2 15.43 2.45 -14.46
N SER A 3 14.96 3.34 -15.32
CA SER A 3 14.60 3.06 -16.71
C SER A 3 15.63 3.68 -17.67
N TRP A 4 15.73 3.10 -18.86
CA TRP A 4 16.47 3.71 -19.96
C TRP A 4 15.85 5.05 -20.37
N ILE A 5 16.70 5.98 -20.78
CA ILE A 5 16.28 7.30 -21.27
C ILE A 5 15.69 7.19 -22.69
N SER A 6 14.92 8.19 -23.11
CA SER A 6 14.44 8.27 -24.49
C SER A 6 15.51 8.74 -25.47
N LYS A 7 15.33 8.48 -26.77
CA LYS A 7 16.20 9.01 -27.84
C LYS A 7 16.25 10.53 -27.82
N VAL A 8 15.12 11.20 -27.57
CA VAL A 8 15.04 12.66 -27.44
C VAL A 8 15.84 13.15 -26.22
N SER A 9 15.75 12.47 -25.07
CA SER A 9 16.56 12.81 -23.89
C SER A 9 18.07 12.67 -24.18
N ALA A 10 18.49 11.65 -24.93
CA ALA A 10 19.88 11.49 -25.35
C ALA A 10 20.33 12.64 -26.26
N ARG A 11 19.51 13.03 -27.25
CA ARG A 11 19.77 14.19 -28.13
C ARG A 11 19.86 15.50 -27.34
N GLN A 12 18.99 15.70 -26.35
CA GLN A 12 19.01 16.87 -25.46
C GLN A 12 20.30 16.93 -24.64
N ARG A 13 20.76 15.80 -24.09
CA ARG A 13 22.05 15.71 -23.38
C ARG A 13 23.23 16.02 -24.28
N ARG A 14 23.23 15.51 -25.53
CA ARG A 14 24.24 15.84 -26.55
C ARG A 14 24.30 17.35 -26.81
N GLY A 15 23.14 18.01 -26.94
CA GLY A 15 23.06 19.45 -27.17
C GLY A 15 23.67 20.32 -26.06
N ARG A 16 23.79 19.80 -24.83
CA ARG A 16 24.42 20.55 -23.72
C ARG A 16 25.91 20.80 -23.93
N ALA A 17 26.61 19.92 -24.65
CA ALA A 17 28.04 20.03 -24.91
C ALA A 17 28.38 21.11 -25.96
N GLY A 18 27.41 21.51 -26.79
CA GLY A 18 27.63 22.45 -27.92
C GLY A 18 27.20 23.89 -27.66
N ARG A 19 27.03 24.31 -26.39
CA ARG A 19 26.45 25.64 -26.07
C ARG A 19 27.40 26.82 -26.31
N VAL A 20 28.70 26.60 -26.17
CA VAL A 20 29.72 27.67 -26.24
C VAL A 20 30.68 27.44 -27.41
N GLN A 21 31.02 26.18 -27.66
CA GLN A 21 31.92 25.75 -28.74
C GLN A 21 31.57 24.30 -29.13
N PRO A 22 32.11 23.75 -30.23
CA PRO A 22 31.98 22.33 -30.54
C PRO A 22 32.41 21.47 -29.35
N GLY A 23 31.57 20.52 -28.96
CA GLY A 23 31.79 19.66 -27.81
C GLY A 23 31.49 18.20 -28.11
N GLN A 24 31.94 17.31 -27.22
CA GLN A 24 31.76 15.87 -27.33
C GLN A 24 30.78 15.37 -26.27
N CYS A 25 29.94 14.40 -26.62
CA CYS A 25 29.02 13.75 -25.69
C CYS A 25 29.27 12.25 -25.70
N TYR A 26 29.67 11.71 -24.54
CA TYR A 26 29.94 10.30 -24.36
C TYR A 26 28.68 9.58 -23.85
N HIS A 27 28.21 8.59 -24.59
CA HIS A 27 27.04 7.78 -24.23
C HIS A 27 27.50 6.42 -23.71
N LEU A 28 27.20 6.11 -22.44
CA LEU A 28 27.59 4.87 -21.78
C LEU A 28 26.61 3.72 -22.06
N TYR A 29 26.29 3.51 -23.33
CA TYR A 29 25.45 2.40 -23.80
C TYR A 29 25.80 2.02 -25.25
N PRO A 30 25.74 0.73 -25.63
CA PRO A 30 25.93 0.31 -27.01
C PRO A 30 24.87 0.86 -27.97
N LYS A 31 25.19 0.91 -29.27
CA LYS A 31 24.26 1.38 -30.30
C LYS A 31 22.98 0.54 -30.37
N CYS A 32 23.07 -0.78 -30.23
CA CYS A 32 21.89 -1.66 -30.22
C CYS A 32 20.90 -1.33 -29.09
N VAL A 33 21.41 -0.87 -27.94
CA VAL A 33 20.58 -0.42 -26.81
C VAL A 33 19.91 0.92 -27.14
N TYR A 34 20.64 1.85 -27.76
CA TYR A 34 20.07 3.12 -28.24
C TYR A 34 18.97 2.90 -29.29
N ASP A 35 19.17 1.98 -30.23
CA ASP A 35 18.21 1.70 -31.28
C ASP A 35 16.88 1.17 -30.71
N ALA A 36 16.95 0.44 -29.59
CA ALA A 36 15.81 -0.05 -28.82
C ALA A 36 15.16 0.98 -27.87
N PHE A 37 15.75 2.17 -27.67
CA PHE A 37 15.12 3.21 -26.85
C PHE A 37 13.81 3.69 -27.49
N ALA A 38 12.82 3.98 -26.62
CA ALA A 38 11.64 4.73 -27.02
C ALA A 38 12.05 6.12 -27.56
N GLU A 39 11.33 6.63 -28.57
CA GLU A 39 11.63 7.94 -29.13
C GLU A 39 11.44 9.04 -28.07
N TYR A 40 10.33 8.98 -27.34
CA TYR A 40 9.94 9.91 -26.28
C TYR A 40 9.75 9.18 -24.94
N GLN A 41 9.92 9.90 -23.84
CA GLN A 41 9.55 9.40 -22.51
C GLN A 41 8.03 9.38 -22.39
N LEU A 42 7.49 8.38 -21.70
CA LEU A 42 6.07 8.33 -21.40
C LEU A 42 5.65 9.60 -20.62
N PRO A 43 4.59 10.30 -21.06
CA PRO A 43 4.08 11.50 -20.41
C PRO A 43 3.83 11.29 -18.93
N GLU A 44 4.09 12.32 -18.13
CA GLU A 44 3.98 12.23 -16.67
C GLU A 44 2.56 11.86 -16.20
N ILE A 45 1.54 12.47 -16.81
CA ILE A 45 0.12 12.20 -16.54
C ILE A 45 -0.28 10.71 -16.69
N LEU A 46 0.48 9.93 -17.45
CA LEU A 46 0.22 8.50 -17.67
C LEU A 46 0.99 7.58 -16.71
N ARG A 47 1.89 8.12 -15.88
CA ARG A 47 2.81 7.33 -15.05
C ARG A 47 2.96 7.82 -13.62
N THR A 48 2.36 8.95 -13.25
CA THR A 48 2.35 9.45 -11.88
C THR A 48 0.96 9.33 -11.25
N PRO A 49 0.88 9.23 -9.92
CA PRO A 49 -0.39 9.27 -9.21
C PRO A 49 -1.15 10.59 -9.48
N LEU A 50 -2.46 10.50 -9.72
CA LEU A 50 -3.28 11.63 -10.18
C LEU A 50 -3.94 12.45 -9.06
N GLN A 51 -3.76 12.09 -7.79
CA GLN A 51 -4.47 12.67 -6.64
C GLN A 51 -4.30 14.20 -6.58
N SER A 52 -3.07 14.69 -6.67
CA SER A 52 -2.79 16.13 -6.63
C SER A 52 -3.41 16.86 -7.82
N LEU A 53 -3.38 16.25 -9.02
CA LEU A 53 -3.99 16.82 -10.22
C LEU A 53 -5.52 16.89 -10.09
N CYS A 54 -6.16 15.81 -9.65
CA CYS A 54 -7.60 15.75 -9.41
C CYS A 54 -8.05 16.81 -8.39
N LEU A 55 -7.27 17.01 -7.31
CA LEU A 55 -7.54 18.03 -6.31
C LEU A 55 -7.44 19.45 -6.88
N GLN A 56 -6.45 19.72 -7.73
CA GLN A 56 -6.30 21.01 -8.40
C GLN A 56 -7.45 21.31 -9.38
N ILE A 57 -7.90 20.31 -10.15
CA ILE A 57 -9.05 20.45 -11.06
C ILE A 57 -10.30 20.92 -10.29
N LYS A 58 -10.56 20.33 -9.12
CA LYS A 58 -11.69 20.71 -8.28
C LYS A 58 -11.49 22.08 -7.62
N SER A 59 -10.28 22.41 -7.17
CA SER A 59 -9.97 23.73 -6.60
C SER A 59 -10.18 24.87 -7.60
N LEU A 60 -9.88 24.62 -8.88
CA LEU A 60 -10.09 25.57 -9.98
C LEU A 60 -11.52 25.56 -10.56
N ASN A 61 -12.45 24.78 -9.99
CA ASN A 61 -13.83 24.64 -10.45
C ASN A 61 -13.97 24.25 -11.94
N LEU A 62 -13.11 23.36 -12.43
CA LEU A 62 -13.08 22.95 -13.85
C LEU A 62 -14.10 21.84 -14.21
N GLY A 63 -15.09 21.60 -13.34
CA GLY A 63 -16.17 20.62 -13.54
C GLY A 63 -15.83 19.20 -13.08
N SER A 64 -16.30 18.19 -13.83
CA SER A 64 -16.03 16.78 -13.54
C SER A 64 -14.57 16.43 -13.84
N ILE A 65 -13.91 15.72 -12.91
CA ILE A 65 -12.51 15.29 -13.07
C ILE A 65 -12.36 14.40 -14.30
N SER A 66 -13.26 13.42 -14.45
CA SER A 66 -13.21 12.46 -15.56
C SER A 66 -13.42 13.15 -16.91
N GLU A 67 -14.38 14.07 -16.99
CA GLU A 67 -14.65 14.81 -18.23
C GLU A 67 -13.48 15.72 -18.60
N PHE A 68 -12.94 16.45 -17.62
CA PHE A 68 -11.79 17.33 -17.85
C PHE A 68 -10.56 16.55 -18.34
N LEU A 69 -10.20 15.45 -17.67
CA LEU A 69 -9.04 14.63 -18.03
C LEU A 69 -9.21 13.88 -19.36
N SER A 70 -10.44 13.58 -19.77
CA SER A 70 -10.72 12.99 -21.08
C SER A 70 -10.35 13.91 -22.25
N ARG A 71 -10.28 15.22 -22.01
CA ARG A 71 -9.91 16.25 -23.00
C ARG A 71 -8.41 16.53 -23.05
N ALA A 72 -7.60 15.88 -22.22
CA ALA A 72 -6.15 16.04 -22.25
C ALA A 72 -5.57 15.51 -23.58
N LEU A 73 -4.44 16.08 -24.02
CA LEU A 73 -3.75 15.66 -25.25
C LEU A 73 -3.49 14.14 -25.29
N GLN A 74 -3.14 13.58 -24.13
CA GLN A 74 -3.06 12.15 -23.89
C GLN A 74 -3.79 11.86 -22.57
N SER A 75 -5.04 11.41 -22.68
CA SER A 75 -5.88 11.14 -21.53
C SER A 75 -5.36 9.95 -20.70
N PRO A 76 -5.33 10.05 -19.36
CA PRO A 76 -5.01 8.91 -18.50
C PRO A 76 -6.10 7.83 -18.58
N GLU A 77 -5.76 6.62 -18.15
CA GLU A 77 -6.73 5.53 -18.05
C GLU A 77 -7.85 5.89 -17.05
N LEU A 78 -9.10 5.58 -17.42
CA LEU A 78 -10.28 5.87 -16.58
C LEU A 78 -10.15 5.25 -15.18
N LEU A 79 -9.63 4.03 -15.09
CA LEU A 79 -9.41 3.35 -13.81
C LEU A 79 -8.42 4.11 -12.90
N ALA A 80 -7.40 4.75 -13.47
CA ALA A 80 -6.45 5.57 -12.70
C ALA A 80 -7.13 6.82 -12.16
N VAL A 81 -7.99 7.46 -12.95
CA VAL A 81 -8.80 8.63 -12.54
C VAL A 81 -9.79 8.25 -11.43
N GLN A 82 -10.49 7.14 -11.58
CA GLN A 82 -11.43 6.62 -10.57
C GLN A 82 -10.70 6.31 -9.25
N LYS A 83 -9.56 5.60 -9.29
CA LYS A 83 -8.77 5.31 -8.10
C LYS A 83 -8.27 6.57 -7.39
N ALA A 84 -7.83 7.58 -8.15
CA ALA A 84 -7.39 8.84 -7.57
C ALA A 84 -8.54 9.60 -6.91
N THR A 85 -9.72 9.61 -7.54
CA THR A 85 -10.94 10.25 -7.00
C THR A 85 -11.41 9.54 -5.74
N GLU A 86 -11.48 8.21 -5.76
CA GLU A 86 -11.85 7.40 -4.59
C GLU A 86 -10.85 7.59 -3.43
N TYR A 87 -9.55 7.63 -3.73
CA TYR A 87 -8.54 7.93 -2.72
C TYR A 87 -8.77 9.30 -2.06
N LEU A 88 -9.09 10.34 -2.85
CA LEU A 88 -9.38 11.68 -2.32
C LEU A 88 -10.64 11.70 -1.43
N LYS A 89 -11.63 10.86 -1.71
CA LYS A 89 -12.79 10.65 -0.82
C LYS A 89 -12.38 9.96 0.48
N ILE A 90 -11.61 8.87 0.39
CA ILE A 90 -11.11 8.12 1.56
C ILE A 90 -10.30 9.01 2.51
N ILE A 91 -9.46 9.91 1.99
CA ILE A 91 -8.69 10.83 2.85
C ILE A 91 -9.50 12.04 3.32
N GLY A 92 -10.75 12.22 2.88
CA GLY A 92 -11.65 13.30 3.27
C GLY A 92 -11.41 14.63 2.54
N ALA A 93 -10.66 14.62 1.43
CA ALA A 93 -10.41 15.81 0.62
C ALA A 93 -11.60 16.13 -0.31
N LEU A 94 -12.32 15.09 -0.76
CA LEU A 94 -13.58 15.20 -1.49
C LEU A 94 -14.70 14.54 -0.69
N ASP A 95 -15.93 15.00 -0.89
CA ASP A 95 -17.12 14.30 -0.40
C ASP A 95 -17.62 13.24 -1.40
N GLU A 96 -18.71 12.56 -1.07
CA GLU A 96 -19.31 11.52 -1.90
C GLU A 96 -19.73 12.02 -3.29
N ASN A 97 -20.07 13.31 -3.41
CA ASN A 97 -20.47 13.98 -4.64
C ASN A 97 -19.29 14.54 -5.44
N GLU A 98 -18.05 14.21 -5.05
CA GLU A 98 -16.81 14.78 -5.61
C GLU A 98 -16.68 16.30 -5.43
N CYS A 99 -17.32 16.87 -4.41
CA CYS A 99 -17.16 18.27 -4.06
C CYS A 99 -16.01 18.44 -3.06
N LEU A 100 -15.33 19.58 -3.15
CA LEU A 100 -14.17 19.89 -2.31
C LEU A 100 -14.63 20.17 -0.86
N THR A 101 -14.15 19.36 0.09
CA THR A 101 -14.43 19.56 1.52
C THR A 101 -13.63 20.75 2.07
N THR A 102 -13.90 21.16 3.31
CA THR A 102 -13.07 22.17 4.01
C THR A 102 -11.62 21.72 4.07
N LEU A 103 -11.36 20.47 4.47
CA LEU A 103 -10.01 19.89 4.45
C LEU A 103 -9.42 19.94 3.04
N GLY A 104 -10.17 19.51 2.02
CA GLY A 104 -9.74 19.55 0.62
C GLY A 104 -9.30 20.93 0.14
N ARG A 105 -9.97 22.00 0.60
CA ARG A 105 -9.57 23.40 0.31
C ARG A 105 -8.20 23.73 0.89
N TYR A 106 -7.93 23.36 2.15
CA TYR A 106 -6.60 23.52 2.74
C TYR A 106 -5.55 22.74 1.96
N LEU A 107 -5.82 21.46 1.65
CA LEU A 107 -4.88 20.61 0.91
C LEU A 107 -4.57 21.15 -0.49
N SER A 108 -5.55 21.74 -1.18
CA SER A 108 -5.36 22.28 -2.53
C SER A 108 -4.41 23.50 -2.58
N LYS A 109 -4.19 24.16 -1.44
CA LYS A 109 -3.26 25.30 -1.30
C LYS A 109 -1.82 24.87 -1.01
N LEU A 110 -1.61 23.60 -0.63
CA LEU A 110 -0.29 23.09 -0.28
C LEU A 110 0.38 22.45 -1.51
N PRO A 111 1.62 22.84 -1.88
CA PRO A 111 2.32 22.33 -3.05
C PRO A 111 2.96 20.95 -2.77
N MET A 112 2.18 20.00 -2.29
CA MET A 112 2.65 18.66 -1.91
C MET A 112 1.58 17.59 -2.09
N GLU A 113 1.93 16.32 -1.84
CA GLU A 113 0.96 15.23 -1.89
C GLU A 113 -0.14 15.40 -0.80
N PRO A 114 -1.44 15.21 -1.13
CA PRO A 114 -2.55 15.46 -0.20
C PRO A 114 -2.43 14.76 1.16
N LYS A 115 -1.85 13.55 1.18
CA LYS A 115 -1.63 12.77 2.41
C LYS A 115 -0.64 13.44 3.39
N LEU A 116 0.41 14.07 2.87
CA LEU A 116 1.39 14.80 3.68
C LEU A 116 0.83 16.15 4.15
N GLY A 117 0.09 16.84 3.28
CA GLY A 117 -0.64 18.06 3.65
C GLY A 117 -1.66 17.80 4.76
N LYS A 118 -2.39 16.68 4.68
CA LYS A 118 -3.36 16.23 5.69
C LYS A 118 -2.69 15.98 7.04
N MET A 119 -1.50 15.38 7.02
CA MET A 119 -0.67 15.17 8.20
C MET A 119 -0.27 16.50 8.87
N LEU A 120 0.22 17.47 8.08
CA LEU A 120 0.62 18.79 8.59
C LEU A 120 -0.55 19.58 9.17
N VAL A 121 -1.69 19.59 8.49
CA VAL A 121 -2.90 20.25 8.96
C VAL A 121 -3.34 19.69 10.32
N LEU A 122 -3.36 18.36 10.48
CA LEU A 122 -3.72 17.77 11.76
C LEU A 122 -2.66 18.01 12.84
N GLY A 123 -1.38 17.93 12.49
CA GLY A 123 -0.28 18.24 13.42
C GLY A 123 -0.35 19.67 13.97
N ALA A 124 -0.78 20.62 13.13
CA ALA A 124 -1.07 22.00 13.54
C ALA A 124 -2.27 22.09 14.50
N ILE A 125 -3.37 21.39 14.19
CA ILE A 125 -4.59 21.39 15.01
C ILE A 125 -4.32 20.79 16.41
N LEU A 126 -3.57 19.70 16.50
CA LEU A 126 -3.36 18.95 17.76
C LEU A 126 -2.12 19.40 18.55
N GLY A 127 -1.36 20.37 18.04
CA GLY A 127 -0.21 20.95 18.72
C GLY A 127 1.02 20.05 18.76
N CYS A 128 1.25 19.26 17.70
CA CYS A 128 2.46 18.43 17.49
C CYS A 128 3.11 18.70 16.13
N LEU A 129 3.08 19.95 15.66
CA LEU A 129 3.51 20.28 14.31
C LEU A 129 5.02 20.07 14.10
N ASP A 130 5.86 20.34 15.10
CA ASP A 130 7.32 20.26 14.94
C ASP A 130 7.83 18.88 14.49
N PRO A 131 7.53 17.74 15.15
CA PRO A 131 7.95 16.44 14.65
C PRO A 131 7.32 16.12 13.29
N ILE A 132 6.07 16.52 13.07
CA ILE A 132 5.34 16.26 11.82
C ILE A 132 5.93 17.02 10.62
N LEU A 133 6.48 18.22 10.84
CA LEU A 133 7.24 18.95 9.82
C LEU A 133 8.46 18.14 9.38
N THR A 134 9.17 17.49 10.31
CA THR A 134 10.33 16.63 9.95
C THR A 134 9.86 15.44 9.14
N VAL A 135 8.79 14.78 9.58
CA VAL A 135 8.25 13.62 8.87
C VAL A 135 7.82 13.99 7.46
N ALA A 136 7.01 15.03 7.28
CA ALA A 136 6.54 15.48 5.98
C ALA A 136 7.69 15.92 5.05
N ALA A 137 8.66 16.67 5.57
CA ALA A 137 9.84 17.10 4.81
C ALA A 137 10.72 15.90 4.42
N GLY A 138 10.96 14.99 5.37
CA GLY A 138 11.74 13.77 5.16
C GLY A 138 11.14 12.83 4.12
N LEU A 139 9.82 12.67 4.10
CA LEU A 139 9.10 11.91 3.08
C LEU A 139 9.06 12.61 1.70
N SER A 140 9.29 13.92 1.66
CA SER A 140 9.34 14.71 0.42
C SER A 140 10.74 14.77 -0.21
N VAL A 141 11.78 14.33 0.51
CA VAL A 141 13.16 14.30 0.01
C VAL A 141 13.68 12.87 -0.09
N ARG A 142 14.90 12.72 -0.59
CA ARG A 142 15.64 11.46 -0.52
C ARG A 142 15.96 11.13 0.94
N ASP A 143 15.73 9.88 1.33
CA ASP A 143 16.10 9.32 2.64
C ASP A 143 17.50 9.81 3.07
N PRO A 144 17.62 10.49 4.24
CA PRO A 144 18.91 10.97 4.71
C PRO A 144 19.82 9.86 5.22
N PHE A 145 19.28 8.68 5.58
CA PHE A 145 20.09 7.55 6.03
C PHE A 145 20.80 6.89 4.85
N LEU A 146 22.13 6.89 4.90
CA LEU A 146 22.98 6.28 3.89
C LEU A 146 23.27 4.82 4.25
N THR A 147 23.33 3.96 3.24
CA THR A 147 23.70 2.54 3.43
C THR A 147 24.83 2.17 2.47
N PRO A 148 26.09 2.54 2.78
CA PRO A 148 27.24 2.12 1.99
C PRO A 148 27.35 0.59 1.99
N LEU A 149 27.66 -0.01 0.83
CA LEU A 149 27.69 -1.47 0.66
C LEU A 149 28.72 -2.14 1.59
N ASP A 150 29.86 -1.49 1.80
CA ASP A 150 30.98 -1.93 2.64
C ASP A 150 30.71 -1.74 4.14
N LYS A 151 29.79 -0.85 4.52
CA LYS A 151 29.50 -0.49 5.92
C LYS A 151 28.02 -0.66 6.28
N LYS A 152 27.33 -1.58 5.59
CA LYS A 152 25.90 -1.78 5.74
C LYS A 152 25.48 -2.04 7.20
N ASP A 153 26.13 -2.99 7.87
CA ASP A 153 25.77 -3.33 9.26
C ASP A 153 26.03 -2.18 10.25
N HIS A 154 27.09 -1.39 10.04
CA HIS A 154 27.36 -0.21 10.86
C HIS A 154 26.33 0.90 10.63
N ALA A 155 25.92 1.12 9.38
CA ALA A 155 24.89 2.10 9.04
C ALA A 155 23.52 1.72 9.63
N GLU A 156 23.16 0.44 9.56
CA GLU A 156 21.93 -0.07 10.15
C GLU A 156 21.96 0.00 11.69
N ALA A 157 23.10 -0.33 12.32
CA ALA A 157 23.28 -0.19 13.76
C ALA A 157 23.28 1.28 14.23
N ALA A 158 23.72 2.21 13.41
CA ALA A 158 23.58 3.65 13.68
C ALA A 158 22.10 4.07 13.56
N LYS A 159 21.40 3.64 12.50
CA LYS A 159 19.98 3.95 12.31
C LYS A 159 19.12 3.39 13.45
N SER A 160 19.42 2.20 13.96
CA SER A 160 18.65 1.58 15.04
C SER A 160 18.77 2.32 16.39
N GLN A 161 19.83 3.11 16.60
CA GLN A 161 19.94 3.95 17.79
C GLN A 161 18.84 5.02 17.86
N PHE A 162 18.31 5.42 16.71
CA PHE A 162 17.17 6.33 16.59
C PHE A 162 15.82 5.59 16.67
N SER A 163 15.80 4.26 16.60
CA SER A 163 14.59 3.47 16.33
C SER A 163 13.91 2.86 17.55
N ARG A 164 14.13 3.42 18.76
CA ARG A 164 13.67 2.90 20.07
C ARG A 164 12.18 2.51 20.17
N ASP A 165 11.40 2.74 19.12
CA ASP A 165 9.96 2.89 19.10
C ASP A 165 9.28 2.31 17.85
N HIS A 166 9.95 1.40 17.14
CA HIS A 166 9.41 0.70 15.97
C HIS A 166 8.86 1.64 14.87
N SER A 167 9.58 2.74 14.60
CA SER A 167 9.12 3.80 13.72
C SER A 167 10.26 4.45 12.94
N ASP A 168 10.26 4.27 11.62
CA ASP A 168 11.18 4.94 10.69
C ASP A 168 11.00 6.46 10.72
N HIS A 169 9.75 6.91 10.82
CA HIS A 169 9.40 8.33 10.86
C HIS A 169 9.89 9.01 12.15
N LEU A 170 9.77 8.35 13.31
CA LEU A 170 10.32 8.89 14.56
C LEU A 170 11.85 8.80 14.62
N ALA A 171 12.44 7.75 14.01
CA ALA A 171 13.89 7.68 13.87
C ALA A 171 14.44 8.88 13.07
N LEU A 172 13.72 9.30 12.02
CA LEU A 172 14.03 10.50 11.26
C LEU A 172 13.89 11.79 12.08
N VAL A 173 12.84 11.91 12.90
CA VAL A 173 12.66 13.04 13.83
C VAL A 173 13.87 13.17 14.74
N ARG A 174 14.28 12.08 15.41
CA ARG A 174 15.41 12.09 16.35
C ARG A 174 16.75 12.37 15.67
N ALA A 175 16.97 11.83 14.46
CA ALA A 175 18.16 12.13 13.68
C ALA A 175 18.23 13.62 13.29
N TYR A 176 17.09 14.23 12.97
CA TYR A 176 17.01 15.66 12.69
C TYR A 176 17.24 16.51 13.94
N GLU A 177 16.65 16.17 15.08
CA GLU A 177 16.88 16.88 16.35
C GLU A 177 18.36 16.84 16.76
N GLY A 178 19.02 15.68 16.63
CA GLY A 178 20.45 15.57 16.90
C GLY A 178 21.30 16.35 15.90
N TRP A 179 20.91 16.35 14.63
CA TRP A 179 21.58 17.16 13.60
C TRP A 179 21.45 18.66 13.87
N LYS A 180 20.30 19.12 14.37
CA LYS A 180 20.09 20.52 14.77
C LYS A 180 20.97 20.96 15.93
N LYS A 181 21.11 20.12 16.96
CA LYS A 181 22.06 20.37 18.05
C LYS A 181 23.50 20.43 17.54
N ALA A 182 23.88 19.52 16.65
CA ALA A 182 25.20 19.54 16.02
C ALA A 182 25.42 20.77 15.12
N GLU A 183 24.37 21.37 14.56
CA GLU A 183 24.43 22.63 13.81
C GLU A 183 24.77 23.81 14.73
N GLU A 184 24.16 23.88 15.91
CA GLU A 184 24.46 24.89 16.93
C GLU A 184 25.90 24.75 17.45
N GLU A 185 26.40 23.52 17.57
CA GLU A 185 27.76 23.20 18.02
C GLU A 185 28.81 23.24 16.89
N SER A 186 28.43 23.59 15.66
CA SER A 186 29.30 23.55 14.46
C SER A 186 29.94 22.18 14.17
N ALA A 187 29.33 21.09 14.64
CA ALA A 187 29.78 19.70 14.53
C ALA A 187 28.97 18.87 13.52
N VAL A 188 28.28 19.52 12.57
CA VAL A 188 27.37 18.88 11.60
C VAL A 188 28.01 17.74 10.82
N TYR A 189 29.23 17.95 10.29
CA TYR A 189 29.90 16.94 9.47
C TYR A 189 30.25 15.69 10.27
N ASP A 190 30.72 15.88 11.51
CA ASP A 190 31.05 14.77 12.40
C ASP A 190 29.80 14.01 12.83
N TYR A 191 28.71 14.71 13.14
CA TYR A 191 27.43 14.10 13.46
C TYR A 191 26.89 13.27 12.29
N CYS A 192 26.89 13.84 11.08
CA CYS A 192 26.44 13.14 9.88
C CYS A 192 27.33 11.94 9.54
N TRP A 193 28.65 12.07 9.67
CA TRP A 193 29.59 10.98 9.43
C TRP A 193 29.38 9.82 10.39
N LYS A 194 29.29 10.10 11.70
CA LYS A 194 29.09 9.09 12.75
C LYS A 194 27.78 8.32 12.59
N ASN A 195 26.72 9.01 12.14
CA ASN A 195 25.38 8.45 12.05
C ASN A 195 24.99 8.01 10.62
N PHE A 196 25.92 8.00 9.67
CA PHE A 196 25.67 7.68 8.26
C PHE A 196 24.54 8.52 7.63
N LEU A 197 24.53 9.83 7.89
CA LEU A 197 23.54 10.76 7.36
C LEU A 197 24.09 11.59 6.20
N SER A 198 23.24 11.87 5.22
CA SER A 198 23.51 12.80 4.12
C SER A 198 23.34 14.24 4.58
N VAL A 199 24.45 15.01 4.68
CA VAL A 199 24.42 16.45 5.00
C VAL A 199 23.50 17.22 4.06
N GLN A 200 23.50 16.87 2.76
CA GLN A 200 22.67 17.52 1.75
C GLN A 200 21.17 17.25 2.00
N SER A 201 20.82 16.00 2.32
CA SER A 201 19.43 15.64 2.64
C SER A 201 18.95 16.32 3.91
N MET A 202 19.78 16.38 4.96
CA MET A 202 19.43 17.05 6.21
C MET A 202 19.18 18.55 6.03
N ARG A 203 20.03 19.24 5.24
CA ARG A 203 19.81 20.65 4.88
C ARG A 203 18.54 20.86 4.04
N ALA A 204 18.24 19.95 3.12
CA ALA A 204 17.01 19.99 2.34
C ALA A 204 15.76 19.81 3.23
N ILE A 205 15.82 18.88 4.19
CA ILE A 205 14.76 18.68 5.20
C ILE A 205 14.57 19.97 6.01
N ASP A 206 15.63 20.58 6.54
CA ASP A 206 15.54 21.84 7.28
C ASP A 206 14.91 22.98 6.46
N SER A 207 15.30 23.09 5.20
CA SER A 207 14.76 24.11 4.30
C SER A 207 13.26 23.90 4.05
N LEU A 208 12.84 22.68 3.71
CA LEU A 208 11.43 22.33 3.50
C LEU A 208 10.59 22.46 4.78
N ARG A 209 11.15 22.15 5.96
CA ARG A 209 10.45 22.37 7.24
C ARG A 209 10.07 23.84 7.42
N LYS A 210 10.98 24.77 7.09
CA LYS A 210 10.72 26.22 7.15
C LYS A 210 9.64 26.64 6.15
N GLU A 211 9.69 26.10 4.93
CA GLU A 211 8.68 26.36 3.89
C GLU A 211 7.30 25.84 4.31
N PHE A 212 7.20 24.59 4.76
CA PHE A 212 5.95 23.99 5.23
C PHE A 212 5.38 24.72 6.44
N PHE A 213 6.23 25.14 7.39
CA PHE A 213 5.80 25.97 8.51
C PHE A 213 5.20 27.29 8.04
N SER A 214 5.84 27.97 7.08
CA SER A 214 5.29 29.21 6.49
C SER A 214 3.94 28.97 5.84
N LEU A 215 3.81 27.90 5.06
CA LEU A 215 2.55 27.57 4.38
C LEU A 215 1.41 27.30 5.37
N ILE A 216 1.67 26.54 6.44
CA ILE A 216 0.66 26.27 7.50
C ILE A 216 0.32 27.55 8.28
N LYS A 217 1.30 28.44 8.49
CA LYS A 217 1.05 29.75 9.08
C LYS A 217 0.15 30.61 8.19
N ASP A 218 0.39 30.60 6.88
CA ASP A 218 -0.40 31.36 5.90
C ASP A 218 -1.86 30.86 5.79
N THR A 219 -2.14 29.62 6.20
CA THR A 219 -3.52 29.12 6.28
C THR A 219 -4.29 29.64 7.50
N GLY A 220 -3.62 30.33 8.43
CA GLY A 220 -4.21 30.88 9.66
C GLY A 220 -4.54 29.84 10.74
N LEU A 221 -4.12 28.58 10.58
CA LEU A 221 -4.38 27.52 11.56
C LEU A 221 -3.52 27.65 12.83
N ILE A 222 -2.38 28.31 12.70
CA ILE A 222 -1.46 28.60 13.79
C ILE A 222 -1.32 30.12 13.95
N ASP A 223 -1.55 30.60 15.17
CA ASP A 223 -1.10 31.93 15.55
C ASP A 223 0.44 31.87 15.61
N GLY A 224 1.13 32.87 15.05
CA GLY A 224 2.59 32.85 14.84
C GLY A 224 3.48 32.67 16.08
N ASN A 225 2.92 32.33 17.23
CA ASN A 225 3.59 31.97 18.45
C ASN A 225 3.99 30.47 18.42
N THR A 226 5.28 30.19 18.29
CA THR A 226 5.84 28.83 18.19
C THR A 226 5.57 27.98 19.44
N ALA A 227 5.31 28.60 20.59
CA ALA A 227 5.08 27.93 21.86
C ALA A 227 3.73 27.18 21.93
N THR A 228 2.68 27.70 21.29
CA THR A 228 1.37 27.03 21.16
C THR A 228 1.40 25.91 20.12
N CYS A 229 2.36 25.94 19.20
CA CYS A 229 2.49 24.95 18.13
C CYS A 229 3.01 23.58 18.63
N ASN A 230 3.67 23.58 19.79
CA ASN A 230 4.27 22.41 20.45
C ASN A 230 3.74 22.21 21.88
N SER A 231 2.58 22.78 22.22
CA SER A 231 1.98 22.66 23.55
C SER A 231 1.58 21.22 23.91
N GLY A 232 1.60 20.30 22.93
CA GLY A 232 1.44 18.87 23.16
C GLY A 232 2.66 18.16 23.76
N GLY A 233 3.81 18.84 23.87
CA GLY A 233 5.07 18.20 24.23
C GLY A 233 5.52 17.19 23.16
N ASN A 234 6.68 16.56 23.38
CA ASN A 234 7.17 15.45 22.57
C ASN A 234 6.36 14.17 22.88
N ASP A 235 5.03 14.22 22.71
CA ASP A 235 4.16 13.05 22.79
C ASP A 235 4.32 12.22 21.51
N GLU A 236 5.10 11.15 21.63
CA GLU A 236 5.37 10.24 20.52
C GLU A 236 4.13 9.46 20.10
N ASN A 237 3.19 9.18 21.02
CA ASN A 237 1.96 8.46 20.70
C ASN A 237 1.00 9.34 19.91
N LEU A 238 0.87 10.62 20.29
CA LEU A 238 0.16 11.60 19.48
C LEU A 238 0.81 11.78 18.10
N THR A 239 2.14 11.81 18.05
CA THR A 239 2.88 11.91 16.78
C THR A 239 2.62 10.69 15.89
N ARG A 240 2.66 9.45 16.43
CA ARG A 240 2.28 8.22 15.73
C ARG A 240 0.84 8.28 15.20
N ALA A 241 -0.08 8.79 16.01
CA ALA A 241 -1.49 8.94 15.64
C ALA A 241 -1.68 9.94 14.48
N VAL A 242 -0.97 11.07 14.48
CA VAL A 242 -1.00 12.03 13.36
C VAL A 242 -0.33 11.47 12.10
N ILE A 243 0.77 10.71 12.24
CA ILE A 243 1.36 9.97 11.12
C ILE A 243 0.34 8.96 10.55
N CYS A 244 -0.39 8.25 11.42
CA CYS A 244 -1.47 7.35 11.01
C CYS A 244 -2.55 8.09 10.20
N TYR A 245 -3.01 9.24 10.69
CA TYR A 245 -4.00 10.08 9.99
C TYR A 245 -3.55 10.51 8.59
N GLY A 246 -2.28 10.89 8.47
CA GLY A 246 -1.69 11.33 7.22
C GLY A 246 -1.49 10.18 6.23
N LEU A 247 -0.93 9.06 6.69
CA LEU A 247 -0.58 7.93 5.82
C LEU A 247 -1.75 6.98 5.53
N TYR A 248 -2.86 7.09 6.26
CA TYR A 248 -4.09 6.36 5.95
C TYR A 248 -4.54 6.59 4.49
N PRO A 249 -4.94 5.54 3.73
CA PRO A 249 -5.19 4.14 4.12
C PRO A 249 -3.98 3.20 3.99
N GLY A 250 -2.74 3.71 3.94
CA GLY A 250 -1.50 2.94 3.89
C GLY A 250 -1.23 2.15 5.17
N ILE A 251 -2.00 1.08 5.39
CA ILE A 251 -1.99 0.24 6.60
C ILE A 251 -1.55 -1.19 6.25
N CYS A 252 -0.73 -1.74 7.13
CA CYS A 252 -0.31 -3.12 7.15
C CYS A 252 -0.65 -3.75 8.50
N SER A 253 -1.25 -4.92 8.49
CA SER A 253 -1.45 -5.73 9.68
C SER A 253 -0.18 -6.49 10.05
N VAL A 254 0.09 -6.55 11.36
CA VAL A 254 1.08 -7.42 11.97
C VAL A 254 0.36 -8.66 12.51
N VAL A 255 0.54 -9.79 11.84
CA VAL A 255 -0.04 -11.08 12.27
C VAL A 255 1.01 -11.84 13.06
N HIS A 256 0.84 -11.90 14.37
CA HIS A 256 1.72 -12.64 15.28
C HIS A 256 1.53 -14.14 15.19
N ASN A 257 2.65 -14.86 15.08
CA ASN A 257 2.78 -16.30 15.22
C ASN A 257 3.63 -16.60 16.46
N GLU A 258 3.73 -17.87 16.88
CA GLU A 258 4.43 -18.27 18.12
C GLU A 258 5.87 -17.75 18.24
N ARG A 259 6.61 -17.66 17.12
CA ARG A 259 8.04 -17.25 17.09
C ARG A 259 8.38 -16.19 16.04
N SER A 260 7.38 -15.66 15.34
CA SER A 260 7.58 -14.72 14.24
C SER A 260 6.32 -13.87 14.03
N PHE A 261 6.39 -12.90 13.13
CA PHE A 261 5.20 -12.23 12.63
C PHE A 261 5.20 -12.25 11.10
N SER A 262 4.02 -12.09 10.52
CA SER A 262 3.84 -11.87 9.08
C SER A 262 3.10 -10.57 8.84
N LEU A 263 3.48 -9.87 7.77
CA LEU A 263 2.92 -8.57 7.42
C LEU A 263 1.94 -8.71 6.27
N LYS A 264 0.76 -8.09 6.38
CA LYS A 264 -0.28 -8.18 5.37
C LYS A 264 -0.95 -6.84 5.07
N THR A 265 -1.15 -6.54 3.79
CA THR A 265 -1.90 -5.37 3.31
C THR A 265 -3.16 -5.79 2.56
N MET A 266 -4.09 -4.83 2.39
CA MET A 266 -5.40 -5.09 1.80
C MET A 266 -5.31 -5.54 0.35
N GLU A 267 -4.42 -4.88 -0.37
CA GLU A 267 -4.32 -5.02 -1.82
C GLU A 267 -3.40 -6.19 -2.22
N ASP A 268 -2.32 -6.42 -1.47
CA ASP A 268 -1.27 -7.36 -1.88
C ASP A 268 -1.22 -8.65 -1.06
N GLY A 269 -2.00 -8.75 0.01
CA GLY A 269 -1.85 -9.84 0.97
C GLY A 269 -0.49 -9.75 1.66
N GLN A 270 0.32 -10.81 1.61
CA GLN A 270 1.61 -10.84 2.30
C GLN A 270 2.62 -9.86 1.71
N VAL A 271 3.21 -9.03 2.57
CA VAL A 271 4.26 -8.06 2.23
C VAL A 271 5.48 -8.24 3.13
N LEU A 272 6.59 -7.60 2.77
CA LEU A 272 7.83 -7.57 3.55
C LEU A 272 8.23 -6.12 3.84
N LEU A 273 9.12 -5.92 4.81
CA LEU A 273 9.77 -4.61 5.02
C LEU A 273 11.03 -4.52 4.17
N ASN A 274 11.31 -3.35 3.63
CA ASN A 274 12.59 -3.06 3.02
C ASN A 274 13.71 -3.18 4.06
N SER A 275 14.86 -3.73 3.69
CA SER A 275 16.02 -3.89 4.61
C SER A 275 16.47 -2.60 5.28
N ASN A 276 16.17 -1.45 4.66
CA ASN A 276 16.52 -0.14 5.21
C ASN A 276 15.53 0.36 6.27
N SER A 277 14.37 -0.30 6.45
CA SER A 277 13.44 0.03 7.53
C SER A 277 13.99 -0.44 8.86
N VAL A 278 13.80 0.36 9.91
CA VAL A 278 14.20 0.00 11.28
C VAL A 278 13.48 -1.24 11.79
N ASN A 279 12.26 -1.51 11.29
CA ASN A 279 11.45 -2.65 11.70
C ASN A 279 11.83 -3.95 10.97
N ALA A 280 12.70 -3.90 9.95
CA ALA A 280 13.00 -5.06 9.11
C ALA A 280 13.78 -6.17 9.83
N ARG A 281 14.48 -5.83 10.93
CA ARG A 281 15.29 -6.75 11.73
C ARG A 281 14.70 -7.04 13.12
N GLU A 282 13.56 -6.43 13.43
CA GLU A 282 12.88 -6.68 14.69
C GLU A 282 12.31 -8.09 14.70
N THR A 283 12.52 -8.80 15.81
CA THR A 283 11.98 -10.16 15.99
C THR A 283 10.51 -10.15 16.42
N LYS A 284 10.08 -9.03 17.01
CA LYS A 284 8.71 -8.76 17.45
C LYS A 284 8.40 -7.28 17.28
N ILE A 285 7.22 -6.98 16.76
CA ILE A 285 6.65 -5.63 16.73
C ILE A 285 5.47 -5.63 17.70
N PRO A 286 5.51 -4.95 18.85
CA PRO A 286 4.47 -5.03 19.87
C PRO A 286 3.21 -4.20 19.53
N TYR A 287 2.86 -4.13 18.25
CA TYR A 287 1.73 -3.37 17.74
C TYR A 287 0.99 -4.17 16.66
N PRO A 288 -0.35 -4.11 16.62
CA PRO A 288 -1.16 -4.83 15.63
C PRO A 288 -1.03 -4.26 14.21
N TRP A 289 -0.59 -3.01 14.08
CA TRP A 289 -0.56 -2.30 12.80
C TRP A 289 0.75 -1.58 12.54
N LEU A 290 1.11 -1.49 11.27
CA LEU A 290 2.11 -0.58 10.73
C LEU A 290 1.42 0.35 9.73
N VAL A 291 1.75 1.63 9.76
CA VAL A 291 1.44 2.58 8.68
C VAL A 291 2.67 2.84 7.83
N PHE A 292 2.49 3.03 6.53
CA PHE A 292 3.58 3.21 5.57
C PHE A 292 3.23 4.26 4.50
N ASN A 293 4.24 4.93 3.96
CA ASN A 293 4.08 5.94 2.93
C ASN A 293 4.08 5.35 1.51
N GLU A 294 5.06 4.49 1.22
CA GLU A 294 5.22 3.86 -0.10
C GLU A 294 5.52 2.36 0.00
N LYS A 295 5.06 1.63 -1.02
CA LYS A 295 5.42 0.22 -1.24
C LYS A 295 5.98 0.03 -2.64
N ILE A 296 6.91 -0.92 -2.77
CA ILE A 296 7.57 -1.23 -4.03
C ILE A 296 7.49 -2.72 -4.32
N LYS A 297 7.10 -3.05 -5.54
CA LYS A 297 7.12 -4.42 -6.05
C LYS A 297 8.36 -4.64 -6.91
N VAL A 298 9.20 -5.58 -6.50
CA VAL A 298 10.32 -6.08 -7.32
C VAL A 298 10.06 -7.56 -7.61
N ASN A 299 10.47 -8.44 -6.68
CA ASN A 299 10.11 -9.86 -6.69
C ASN A 299 8.95 -10.15 -5.73
N SER A 300 8.95 -9.43 -4.61
CA SER A 300 7.88 -9.36 -3.62
C SER A 300 7.51 -7.89 -3.40
N VAL A 301 6.42 -7.65 -2.67
CA VAL A 301 6.00 -6.30 -2.27
C VAL A 301 6.73 -5.94 -0.97
N PHE A 302 7.45 -4.82 -0.99
CA PHE A 302 8.20 -4.29 0.14
C PHE A 302 7.65 -2.93 0.56
N LEU A 303 7.35 -2.74 1.84
CA LEU A 303 7.08 -1.42 2.41
C LEU A 303 8.41 -0.70 2.61
N ARG A 304 8.54 0.55 2.14
CA ARG A 304 9.80 1.28 2.21
C ARG A 304 10.13 1.77 3.61
N ASP A 305 9.11 2.24 4.30
CA ASP A 305 9.13 2.85 5.61
C ASP A 305 7.92 2.34 6.40
N SER A 306 8.00 2.39 7.72
CA SER A 306 6.92 1.96 8.58
C SER A 306 6.94 2.66 9.94
N THR A 307 5.74 2.89 10.50
CA THR A 307 5.54 3.27 11.90
C THR A 307 4.53 2.35 12.52
N ALA A 308 4.89 1.74 13.64
CA ALA A 308 3.98 0.94 14.43
C ALA A 308 2.93 1.82 15.12
N VAL A 309 1.67 1.41 15.05
CA VAL A 309 0.52 2.14 15.61
C VAL A 309 -0.44 1.18 16.31
N SER A 310 -1.08 1.69 17.36
CA SER A 310 -2.01 0.95 18.20
C SER A 310 -3.43 0.92 17.60
N ASP A 311 -4.34 0.17 18.22
CA ASP A 311 -5.75 0.16 17.82
C ASP A 311 -6.40 1.52 18.05
N SER A 312 -6.18 2.15 19.21
CA SER A 312 -6.64 3.49 19.54
C SER A 312 -6.25 4.50 18.47
N ALA A 313 -4.98 4.49 18.05
CA ALA A 313 -4.48 5.38 17.02
C ALA A 313 -5.23 5.15 15.70
N LEU A 314 -5.36 3.88 15.27
CA LEU A 314 -6.02 3.56 14.02
C LEU A 314 -7.53 3.84 14.05
N ILE A 315 -8.21 3.53 15.14
CA ILE A 315 -9.66 3.76 15.32
C ILE A 315 -9.96 5.26 15.28
N LEU A 316 -9.25 6.06 16.07
CA LEU A 316 -9.52 7.51 16.16
C LEU A 316 -9.11 8.26 14.88
N PHE A 317 -7.93 7.94 14.33
CA PHE A 317 -7.29 8.69 13.25
C PHE A 317 -7.34 8.03 11.87
N GLY A 318 -7.89 6.82 11.78
CA GLY A 318 -8.17 6.16 10.51
C GLY A 318 -9.42 6.69 9.81
N GLY A 319 -10.02 5.84 9.00
CA GLY A 319 -11.24 6.17 8.25
C GLY A 319 -12.52 5.99 9.05
N SER A 320 -13.66 6.04 8.35
CA SER A 320 -14.99 5.88 8.96
C SER A 320 -15.18 4.49 9.56
N ILE A 321 -15.76 4.46 10.76
CA ILE A 321 -16.08 3.24 11.49
C ILE A 321 -17.55 2.88 11.29
N SER A 322 -17.83 1.60 11.09
CA SER A 322 -19.19 1.04 11.13
C SER A 322 -19.32 -0.05 12.20
N LYS A 323 -20.54 -0.26 12.69
CA LYS A 323 -20.83 -1.36 13.62
C LYS A 323 -20.76 -2.71 12.88
N GLY A 324 -20.17 -3.69 13.53
CA GLY A 324 -20.02 -5.05 13.03
C GLY A 324 -21.25 -5.92 13.29
N ASP A 325 -21.04 -7.24 13.20
CA ASP A 325 -22.12 -8.23 13.29
C ASP A 325 -22.55 -8.53 14.74
N THR A 326 -21.71 -8.17 15.71
CA THR A 326 -21.93 -8.43 17.15
C THR A 326 -21.68 -7.16 17.95
N ASP A 327 -22.26 -7.06 19.15
CA ASP A 327 -22.00 -5.95 20.05
C ASP A 327 -20.51 -5.85 20.38
N GLY A 328 -19.97 -4.63 20.38
CA GLY A 328 -18.55 -4.39 20.61
C GLY A 328 -17.63 -4.69 19.42
N HIS A 329 -18.18 -5.04 18.26
CA HIS A 329 -17.43 -5.20 17.01
C HIS A 329 -17.48 -3.91 16.19
N LEU A 330 -16.32 -3.33 15.88
CA LEU A 330 -16.16 -2.19 14.98
C LEU A 330 -15.46 -2.62 13.68
N LYS A 331 -15.89 -2.05 12.56
CA LYS A 331 -15.34 -2.32 11.22
C LYS A 331 -14.87 -1.03 10.56
N MET A 332 -13.82 -1.13 9.76
CA MET A 332 -13.33 -0.05 8.89
C MET A 332 -12.91 -0.64 7.53
N LEU A 333 -12.91 0.18 6.47
CA LEU A 333 -12.59 -0.24 5.10
C LEU A 333 -13.43 -1.45 4.63
N GLY A 334 -14.75 -1.38 4.83
CA GLY A 334 -15.66 -2.46 4.43
C GLY A 334 -15.50 -3.76 5.21
N GLY A 335 -14.90 -3.71 6.41
CA GLY A 335 -14.62 -4.89 7.24
C GLY A 335 -13.26 -5.52 6.97
N TYR A 336 -12.37 -4.83 6.25
CA TYR A 336 -10.97 -5.24 6.14
C TYR A 336 -10.20 -5.08 7.46
N LEU A 337 -10.57 -4.07 8.24
CA LEU A 337 -10.08 -3.87 9.60
C LEU A 337 -11.23 -4.14 10.56
N GLU A 338 -11.04 -5.07 11.48
CA GLU A 338 -12.05 -5.49 12.46
C GLU A 338 -11.47 -5.36 13.87
N PHE A 339 -12.20 -4.67 14.75
CA PHE A 339 -11.79 -4.44 16.14
C PHE A 339 -12.82 -5.06 17.06
N PHE A 340 -12.37 -5.94 17.95
CA PHE A 340 -13.22 -6.67 18.88
C PHE A 340 -12.93 -6.19 20.30
N MET A 341 -13.95 -5.62 20.96
CA MET A 341 -13.82 -5.07 22.29
C MET A 341 -15.13 -5.19 23.06
N LYS A 342 -15.14 -4.79 24.33
CA LYS A 342 -16.37 -4.73 25.12
C LYS A 342 -17.33 -3.70 24.51
N PRO A 343 -18.66 -3.93 24.49
CA PRO A 343 -19.63 -3.01 23.89
C PRO A 343 -19.50 -1.55 24.37
N ALA A 344 -19.35 -1.35 25.69
CA ALA A 344 -19.15 -0.02 26.27
C ALA A 344 -17.89 0.69 25.73
N VAL A 345 -16.81 -0.05 25.48
CA VAL A 345 -15.57 0.51 24.93
C VAL A 345 -15.76 0.90 23.46
N ALA A 346 -16.46 0.07 22.69
CA ALA A 346 -16.78 0.39 21.29
C ALA A 346 -17.65 1.65 21.15
N GLU A 347 -18.58 1.87 22.09
CA GLU A 347 -19.40 3.09 22.15
C GLU A 347 -18.56 4.31 22.52
N ILE A 348 -17.64 4.17 23.47
CA ILE A 348 -16.69 5.23 23.84
C ILE A 348 -15.85 5.63 22.61
N TYR A 349 -15.26 4.68 21.87
CA TYR A 349 -14.49 4.99 20.68
C TYR A 349 -15.31 5.68 19.58
N GLN A 350 -16.54 5.24 19.34
CA GLN A 350 -17.43 5.90 18.37
C GLN A 350 -17.73 7.34 18.78
N THR A 351 -17.99 7.56 20.07
CA THR A 351 -18.28 8.89 20.63
C THR A 351 -17.06 9.80 20.54
N LEU A 352 -15.90 9.32 21.01
CA LEU A 352 -14.64 10.08 20.96
C LEU A 352 -14.22 10.39 19.53
N LYS A 353 -14.36 9.43 18.60
CA LYS A 353 -14.06 9.68 17.19
C LYS A 353 -14.96 10.78 16.63
N LYS A 354 -16.26 10.71 16.89
CA LYS A 354 -17.23 11.71 16.44
C LYS A 354 -16.89 13.09 17.00
N GLU A 355 -16.66 13.21 18.30
CA GLU A 355 -16.29 14.47 18.94
C GLU A 355 -14.96 15.03 18.41
N LEU A 356 -13.98 14.16 18.15
CA LEU A 356 -12.70 14.54 17.54
C LEU A 356 -12.89 15.04 16.10
N ASP A 357 -13.66 14.33 15.28
CA ASP A 357 -13.94 14.72 13.89
C ASP A 357 -14.72 16.05 13.85
N GLU A 358 -15.68 16.26 14.75
CA GLU A 358 -16.41 17.52 14.92
C GLU A 358 -15.49 18.68 15.35
N LEU A 359 -14.58 18.43 16.30
CA LEU A 359 -13.60 19.42 16.73
C LEU A 359 -12.64 19.81 15.59
N ILE A 360 -12.14 18.84 14.83
CA ILE A 360 -11.27 19.08 13.67
C ILE A 360 -12.04 19.90 12.62
N GLN A 361 -13.28 19.54 12.30
CA GLN A 361 -14.10 20.29 11.35
C GLN A 361 -14.38 21.73 11.83
N SER A 362 -14.71 21.90 13.11
CA SER A 362 -14.94 23.21 13.72
C SER A 362 -13.70 24.10 13.60
N LYS A 363 -12.51 23.57 13.92
CA LYS A 363 -11.23 24.28 13.80
C LYS A 363 -10.85 24.60 12.35
N LEU A 364 -11.20 23.73 11.40
CA LEU A 364 -10.98 23.98 9.97
C LEU A 364 -11.93 25.05 9.40
N LEU A 365 -13.16 25.14 9.93
CA LEU A 365 -14.14 26.16 9.52
C LEU A 365 -13.82 27.53 10.14
N ASP A 366 -13.44 27.54 11.42
CA ASP A 366 -12.98 28.73 12.13
C ASP A 366 -11.60 28.48 12.79
N PRO A 367 -10.52 28.96 12.15
CA PRO A 367 -9.17 28.83 12.70
C PRO A 367 -8.97 29.47 14.08
N LYS A 368 -9.87 30.35 14.52
CA LYS A 368 -9.78 31.01 15.84
C LYS A 368 -10.36 30.17 16.99
N VAL A 369 -10.96 29.03 16.71
CA VAL A 369 -11.50 28.13 17.75
C VAL A 369 -10.41 27.79 18.76
N ASP A 370 -10.68 28.06 20.03
CA ASP A 370 -9.75 27.75 21.11
C ASP A 370 -9.74 26.24 21.38
N MET A 371 -8.59 25.61 21.14
CA MET A 371 -8.37 24.19 21.41
C MET A 371 -8.32 23.91 22.93
N GLN A 372 -7.98 24.89 23.76
CA GLN A 372 -7.92 24.72 25.22
C GLN A 372 -9.30 24.52 25.84
N ALA A 373 -10.35 25.12 25.26
CA ALA A 373 -11.74 24.88 25.66
C ALA A 373 -12.13 23.40 25.55
N HIS A 374 -11.46 22.64 24.67
CA HIS A 374 -11.66 21.20 24.45
C HIS A 374 -10.57 20.35 25.13
N GLY A 375 -9.83 20.90 26.09
CA GLY A 375 -8.69 20.25 26.72
C GLY A 375 -9.03 18.88 27.36
N LYS A 376 -10.25 18.69 27.87
CA LYS A 376 -10.68 17.39 28.43
C LYS A 376 -10.71 16.29 27.38
N LEU A 377 -11.24 16.58 26.19
CA LEU A 377 -11.29 15.62 25.08
C LEU A 377 -9.87 15.29 24.60
N LEU A 378 -9.03 16.31 24.42
CA LEU A 378 -7.64 16.13 24.00
C LEU A 378 -6.82 15.33 25.02
N LEU A 379 -7.01 15.57 26.32
CA LEU A 379 -6.39 14.77 27.38
C LEU A 379 -6.89 13.33 27.38
N ALA A 380 -8.20 13.11 27.23
CA ALA A 380 -8.76 11.76 27.15
C ALA A 380 -8.18 10.98 25.97
N ILE A 381 -8.04 11.62 24.80
CA ILE A 381 -7.41 11.02 23.62
C ILE A 381 -5.93 10.69 23.90
N ARG A 382 -5.15 11.61 24.50
CA ARG A 382 -3.74 11.37 24.82
C ARG A 382 -3.54 10.24 25.83
N SER A 383 -4.38 10.17 26.86
CA SER A 383 -4.39 9.06 27.82
C SER A 383 -4.70 7.74 27.12
N LEU A 384 -5.73 7.72 26.26
CA LEU A 384 -6.13 6.51 25.53
C LEU A 384 -5.07 6.02 24.54
N LEU A 385 -4.33 6.93 23.89
CA LEU A 385 -3.21 6.59 23.02
C LEU A 385 -2.00 6.06 23.80
N SER A 386 -1.83 6.46 25.06
CA SER A 386 -0.69 6.06 25.89
C SER A 386 -0.92 4.75 26.66
N GLU A 387 -2.17 4.41 26.95
CA GLU A 387 -2.55 3.23 27.74
C GLU A 387 -3.02 2.03 26.90
N ASP A 388 -2.97 2.14 25.57
CA ASP A 388 -3.50 1.10 24.67
C ASP A 388 -2.63 -0.18 24.69
N GLY A 389 -3.24 -1.27 25.18
CA GLY A 389 -2.63 -2.60 25.28
C GLY A 389 -2.44 -3.33 23.95
N CYS A 390 -2.95 -2.80 22.83
CA CYS A 390 -2.65 -3.29 21.47
C CYS A 390 -3.16 -4.73 21.16
N ASP A 391 -4.43 -5.04 21.47
CA ASP A 391 -5.04 -6.38 21.32
C ASP A 391 -5.69 -6.67 19.94
N GLY A 392 -5.48 -5.79 18.96
CA GLY A 392 -6.15 -5.79 17.66
C GLY A 392 -6.01 -7.09 16.87
N ARG A 393 -7.06 -7.44 16.11
CA ARG A 393 -7.09 -8.63 15.26
C ARG A 393 -7.34 -8.25 13.81
N PHE A 394 -6.78 -9.04 12.90
CA PHE A 394 -6.89 -8.82 11.46
C PHE A 394 -7.55 -10.01 10.76
N VAL A 395 -8.54 -9.74 9.89
CA VAL A 395 -9.25 -10.77 9.11
C VAL A 395 -9.07 -10.50 7.62
N PHE A 396 -8.21 -11.30 6.98
CA PHE A 396 -7.99 -11.24 5.53
C PHE A 396 -9.01 -12.09 4.78
N GLY A 397 -9.64 -11.53 3.73
CA GLY A 397 -10.40 -12.32 2.74
C GLY A 397 -11.91 -12.45 2.94
N ARG A 398 -12.57 -11.49 3.59
CA ARG A 398 -14.05 -11.51 3.72
C ARG A 398 -14.71 -11.10 2.40
N GLN A 399 -15.53 -11.99 1.81
CA GLN A 399 -16.41 -11.63 0.69
C GLN A 399 -17.53 -10.70 1.22
N VAL A 400 -17.64 -9.52 0.64
CA VAL A 400 -18.75 -8.58 0.92
C VAL A 400 -20.04 -9.21 0.42
N LEU A 401 -20.88 -9.71 1.32
CA LEU A 401 -22.24 -10.10 0.98
C LEU A 401 -23.03 -8.83 0.65
N ARG A 402 -23.43 -8.68 -0.62
CA ARG A 402 -24.39 -7.64 -1.02
C ARG A 402 -25.72 -7.88 -0.30
N PRO A 403 -26.40 -6.83 0.21
CA PRO A 403 -27.73 -6.97 0.79
C PRO A 403 -28.72 -7.52 -0.24
N LEU A 404 -29.52 -8.51 0.18
CA LEU A 404 -30.59 -9.08 -0.62
C LEU A 404 -31.76 -8.08 -0.63
N GLU A 405 -31.98 -7.38 -1.75
CA GLU A 405 -33.20 -6.60 -1.94
C GLU A 405 -34.39 -7.56 -2.13
N THR A 406 -35.37 -7.43 -1.25
CA THR A 406 -36.69 -8.05 -1.35
C THR A 406 -37.53 -7.30 -2.38
N SER A 407 -37.87 -7.93 -3.51
CA SER A 407 -39.07 -7.55 -4.27
C SER A 407 -39.65 -8.73 -5.06
N ALA A 408 -40.97 -8.69 -5.17
CA ALA A 408 -41.87 -9.82 -5.37
C ALA A 408 -41.95 -10.35 -6.83
N VAL A 409 -42.50 -11.57 -6.90
CA VAL A 409 -42.67 -12.47 -8.04
C VAL A 409 -43.55 -11.88 -9.17
N SER A 410 -43.11 -12.04 -10.42
CA SER A 410 -44.00 -12.40 -11.55
C SER A 410 -43.29 -13.32 -12.55
N THR A 411 -44.08 -14.18 -13.18
CA THR A 411 -43.79 -15.50 -13.76
C THR A 411 -43.20 -15.52 -15.19
N GLN A 412 -42.10 -16.29 -15.34
CA GLN A 412 -41.52 -17.14 -16.43
C GLN A 412 -42.21 -17.32 -17.83
N PRO A 413 -41.54 -17.91 -18.89
CA PRO A 413 -40.31 -18.75 -18.90
C PRO A 413 -39.28 -18.59 -20.08
N THR A 414 -38.16 -19.35 -19.95
CA THR A 414 -37.13 -19.79 -20.94
C THR A 414 -36.04 -18.75 -21.33
N SER A 415 -34.71 -18.98 -21.27
CA SER A 415 -33.86 -20.18 -21.31
C SER A 415 -32.54 -20.01 -20.52
N VAL A 416 -32.15 -21.07 -19.79
CA VAL A 416 -30.95 -21.28 -18.93
C VAL A 416 -29.76 -21.71 -19.84
N SER A 417 -28.47 -21.38 -19.63
CA SER A 417 -27.64 -21.67 -18.46
C SER A 417 -26.34 -20.84 -18.37
N ARG A 418 -26.16 -20.17 -17.24
CA ARG A 418 -24.86 -19.85 -16.62
C ARG A 418 -24.40 -21.05 -15.78
N THR A 419 -23.09 -21.27 -15.71
CA THR A 419 -22.47 -21.83 -14.51
C THR A 419 -21.35 -20.91 -14.08
N GLU A 420 -21.67 -20.05 -13.12
CA GLU A 420 -20.70 -19.50 -12.18
C GLU A 420 -20.30 -20.60 -11.18
N SER A 421 -19.08 -20.56 -10.68
CA SER A 421 -18.63 -21.35 -9.53
C SER A 421 -17.76 -20.46 -8.66
N GLY A 422 -18.27 -20.14 -7.46
CA GLY A 422 -17.55 -19.52 -6.36
C GLY A 422 -16.63 -20.51 -5.61
N PRO A 423 -16.00 -20.08 -4.50
CA PRO A 423 -14.66 -20.48 -4.11
C PRO A 423 -14.66 -21.76 -3.25
N GLY A 424 -14.02 -22.81 -3.77
CA GLY A 424 -13.85 -24.07 -3.05
C GLY A 424 -13.86 -25.27 -3.98
N GLY A 425 -12.74 -25.51 -4.67
CA GLY A 425 -12.48 -26.77 -5.37
C GLY A 425 -11.85 -26.58 -6.74
N ASP A 426 -10.62 -27.08 -6.91
CA ASP A 426 -10.32 -28.18 -7.85
C ASP A 426 -8.79 -28.35 -8.02
N ASN A 427 -8.12 -28.87 -6.98
CA ASN A 427 -6.65 -29.02 -6.94
C ASN A 427 -6.11 -29.87 -8.12
N SER A 428 -6.69 -31.03 -8.41
CA SER A 428 -6.13 -31.95 -9.41
C SER A 428 -6.38 -31.53 -10.88
N LYS A 429 -7.56 -30.99 -11.21
CA LYS A 429 -7.85 -30.52 -12.59
C LYS A 429 -7.02 -29.29 -12.96
N SER A 430 -6.93 -28.33 -12.04
CA SER A 430 -6.10 -27.13 -12.22
C SER A 430 -4.60 -27.45 -12.26
N GLN A 431 -4.14 -28.41 -11.44
CA GLN A 431 -2.76 -28.87 -11.44
C GLN A 431 -2.39 -29.56 -12.76
N LEU A 432 -3.22 -30.47 -13.28
CA LEU A 432 -2.97 -31.12 -14.58
C LEU A 432 -2.94 -30.11 -15.73
N GLN A 433 -3.88 -29.18 -15.76
CA GLN A 433 -3.91 -28.10 -16.75
C GLN A 433 -2.63 -27.25 -16.69
N THR A 434 -2.17 -26.92 -15.48
CA THR A 434 -0.94 -26.13 -15.27
C THR A 434 0.30 -26.87 -15.77
N ILE A 435 0.40 -28.19 -15.50
CA ILE A 435 1.51 -29.03 -15.96
C ILE A 435 1.55 -29.08 -17.49
N LEU A 436 0.40 -29.32 -18.14
CA LEU A 436 0.31 -29.40 -19.60
C LEU A 436 0.61 -28.05 -20.28
N THR A 437 0.09 -26.95 -19.71
CA THR A 437 0.33 -25.60 -20.22
C THR A 437 1.81 -25.21 -20.13
N ARG A 438 2.48 -25.55 -19.02
CA ARG A 438 3.93 -25.31 -18.86
C ARG A 438 4.78 -26.13 -19.84
N ALA A 439 4.30 -27.29 -20.26
CA ALA A 439 4.93 -28.12 -21.27
C ALA A 439 4.55 -27.72 -22.72
N GLY A 440 3.75 -26.67 -22.92
CA GLY A 440 3.35 -26.17 -24.24
C GLY A 440 2.22 -26.95 -24.91
N HIS A 441 1.47 -27.76 -24.17
CA HIS A 441 0.36 -28.57 -24.69
C HIS A 441 -1.01 -27.93 -24.46
N ALA A 442 -2.00 -28.35 -25.27
CA ALA A 442 -3.38 -27.94 -25.14
C ALA A 442 -4.03 -28.43 -23.83
N ALA A 443 -5.12 -27.77 -23.44
CA ALA A 443 -5.88 -28.10 -22.23
C ALA A 443 -6.42 -29.55 -22.27
N PRO A 444 -6.43 -30.27 -21.13
CA PRO A 444 -6.96 -31.63 -21.06
C PRO A 444 -8.48 -31.64 -21.27
N MET A 445 -8.98 -32.56 -22.10
CA MET A 445 -10.41 -32.76 -22.33
C MET A 445 -10.95 -33.92 -21.50
N TYR A 446 -12.19 -33.81 -21.02
CA TYR A 446 -12.81 -34.85 -20.18
C TYR A 446 -14.06 -35.41 -20.85
N LYS A 447 -14.15 -36.74 -20.94
CA LYS A 447 -15.34 -37.47 -21.39
C LYS A 447 -15.87 -38.32 -20.24
N THR A 448 -17.10 -38.06 -19.80
CA THR A 448 -17.71 -38.77 -18.67
C THR A 448 -18.85 -39.66 -19.13
N LYS A 449 -18.82 -40.93 -18.74
CA LYS A 449 -19.87 -41.92 -18.99
C LYS A 449 -20.56 -42.30 -17.68
N GLN A 450 -21.88 -42.43 -17.71
CA GLN A 450 -22.65 -42.97 -16.60
C GLN A 450 -22.74 -44.50 -16.73
N LEU A 451 -22.37 -45.21 -15.66
CA LEU A 451 -22.38 -46.66 -15.58
C LEU A 451 -23.74 -47.16 -15.09
N LYS A 452 -24.03 -48.45 -15.35
CA LYS A 452 -25.31 -49.10 -14.99
C LYS A 452 -25.64 -49.09 -13.48
N ASN A 453 -24.68 -48.77 -12.62
CA ASN A 453 -24.80 -48.72 -11.16
C ASN A 453 -24.93 -47.28 -10.61
N ASN A 454 -25.41 -46.32 -11.40
CA ASN A 454 -25.51 -44.89 -11.04
C ASN A 454 -24.19 -44.22 -10.65
N LYS A 455 -23.04 -44.79 -11.00
CA LYS A 455 -21.72 -44.15 -10.88
C LYS A 455 -21.30 -43.51 -12.20
N PHE A 456 -20.45 -42.51 -12.11
CA PHE A 456 -19.84 -41.81 -13.25
C PHE A 456 -18.38 -42.21 -13.37
N GLN A 457 -17.91 -42.47 -14.58
CA GLN A 457 -16.50 -42.70 -14.87
C GLN A 457 -16.05 -41.70 -15.93
N ALA A 458 -14.95 -41.01 -15.66
CA ALA A 458 -14.40 -40.02 -16.59
C ALA A 458 -13.09 -40.51 -17.21
N THR A 459 -12.88 -40.15 -18.46
CA THR A 459 -11.64 -40.30 -19.19
C THR A 459 -11.07 -38.92 -19.48
N VAL A 460 -9.83 -38.68 -19.10
CA VAL A 460 -9.09 -37.47 -19.46
C VAL A 460 -8.22 -37.75 -20.68
N GLU A 461 -8.29 -36.86 -21.68
CA GLU A 461 -7.55 -36.94 -22.93
C GLU A 461 -6.61 -35.74 -23.05
N PHE A 462 -5.32 -36.00 -23.24
CA PHE A 462 -4.31 -34.98 -23.54
C PHE A 462 -3.17 -35.60 -24.35
N ASN A 463 -2.65 -34.87 -25.34
CA ASN A 463 -1.48 -35.28 -26.14
C ASN A 463 -1.56 -36.74 -26.63
N GLU A 464 -2.69 -37.10 -27.26
CA GLU A 464 -3.03 -38.46 -27.75
C GLU A 464 -3.06 -39.57 -26.68
N THR A 465 -2.91 -39.20 -25.40
CA THR A 465 -2.97 -40.10 -24.25
C THR A 465 -4.36 -40.02 -23.62
N GLN A 466 -4.94 -41.18 -23.31
CA GLN A 466 -6.23 -41.27 -22.62
C GLN A 466 -6.07 -42.02 -21.31
N ILE A 467 -6.49 -41.41 -20.20
CA ILE A 467 -6.38 -42.00 -18.87
C ILE A 467 -7.77 -42.04 -18.24
N ILE A 468 -8.16 -43.22 -17.77
CA ILE A 468 -9.49 -43.49 -17.24
C ILE A 468 -9.41 -43.48 -15.71
N GLY A 469 -10.24 -42.63 -15.07
CA GLY A 469 -10.38 -42.59 -13.62
C GLY A 469 -11.30 -43.70 -13.09
N GLN A 470 -11.35 -43.83 -11.77
CA GLN A 470 -12.24 -44.75 -11.08
C GLN A 470 -13.70 -44.28 -11.11
N PRO A 471 -14.68 -45.21 -11.01
CA PRO A 471 -16.09 -44.85 -10.91
C PRO A 471 -16.44 -44.09 -9.62
N CYS A 472 -16.95 -42.87 -9.74
CA CYS A 472 -17.35 -42.02 -8.62
C CYS A 472 -18.86 -41.74 -8.56
N SER A 473 -19.33 -41.19 -7.44
CA SER A 473 -20.76 -40.91 -7.19
C SER A 473 -21.33 -39.74 -7.99
N ASN A 474 -20.49 -38.84 -8.52
CA ASN A 474 -20.95 -37.72 -9.34
C ASN A 474 -19.94 -37.41 -10.48
N LYS A 475 -20.41 -36.70 -11.50
CA LYS A 475 -19.60 -36.34 -12.68
C LYS A 475 -18.34 -35.54 -12.31
N LYS A 476 -18.44 -34.60 -11.37
CA LYS A 476 -17.31 -33.74 -10.98
C LYS A 476 -16.21 -34.51 -10.24
N SER A 477 -16.56 -35.47 -9.38
CA SER A 477 -15.60 -36.33 -8.69
C SER A 477 -14.93 -37.33 -9.63
N ALA A 478 -15.66 -37.87 -10.61
CA ALA A 478 -15.09 -38.74 -11.64
C ALA A 478 -14.03 -38.03 -12.48
N GLU A 479 -14.28 -36.78 -12.89
CA GLU A 479 -13.31 -35.97 -13.65
C GLU A 479 -12.09 -35.58 -12.81
N LYS A 480 -12.27 -35.34 -11.51
CA LYS A 480 -11.17 -35.06 -10.58
C LYS A 480 -10.26 -36.27 -10.38
N ASP A 481 -10.86 -37.45 -10.27
CA ASP A 481 -10.14 -38.72 -10.12
C ASP A 481 -9.33 -39.03 -11.38
N ALA A 482 -9.93 -38.91 -12.57
CA ALA A 482 -9.22 -39.04 -13.84
C ALA A 482 -8.05 -38.05 -13.96
N ALA A 483 -8.19 -36.82 -13.45
CA ALA A 483 -7.10 -35.84 -13.42
C ALA A 483 -5.96 -36.25 -12.46
N ALA A 484 -6.29 -36.85 -11.31
CA ALA A 484 -5.30 -37.31 -10.35
C ALA A 484 -4.50 -38.52 -10.89
N GLU A 485 -5.18 -39.48 -11.50
CA GLU A 485 -4.55 -40.63 -12.18
C GLU A 485 -3.61 -40.18 -13.30
N ALA A 486 -4.02 -39.16 -14.07
CA ALA A 486 -3.15 -38.58 -15.10
C ALA A 486 -1.90 -37.91 -14.53
N ILE A 487 -2.02 -37.20 -13.41
CA ILE A 487 -0.86 -36.60 -12.73
C ILE A 487 0.07 -37.69 -12.20
N GLN A 488 -0.47 -38.78 -11.64
CA GLN A 488 0.33 -39.89 -11.13
C GLN A 488 1.05 -40.66 -12.25
N TRP A 489 0.39 -40.85 -13.39
CA TRP A 489 1.00 -41.42 -14.59
C TRP A 489 2.15 -40.55 -15.12
N LEU A 490 1.95 -39.22 -15.15
CA LEU A 490 2.98 -38.26 -15.55
C LEU A 490 4.20 -38.26 -14.61
N MET A 491 3.97 -38.43 -13.31
CA MET A 491 5.01 -38.44 -12.28
C MET A 491 5.65 -39.82 -12.05
N GLY A 492 5.20 -40.88 -12.76
CA GLY A 492 5.82 -42.20 -12.73
C GLY A 492 5.50 -43.07 -11.49
N GLY A 493 4.28 -43.01 -10.97
CA GLY A 493 3.89 -43.70 -9.73
C GLY A 493 3.68 -45.22 -9.83
N ALA A 494 4.67 -45.98 -9.33
CA ALA A 494 4.66 -47.31 -8.70
C ALA A 494 3.43 -48.26 -8.90
N LYS A 495 3.51 -49.15 -9.89
CA LYS A 495 3.13 -50.58 -9.78
C LYS A 495 3.76 -51.38 -10.93
N GLU A 496 4.77 -52.17 -10.54
CA GLU A 496 5.35 -53.37 -11.16
C GLU A 496 6.04 -53.34 -12.55
N SER A 497 7.28 -53.86 -12.50
CA SER A 497 8.14 -54.43 -13.54
C SER A 497 9.00 -53.50 -14.41
N HIS A 498 10.33 -53.70 -14.24
CA HIS A 498 11.50 -53.25 -15.00
C HIS A 498 11.28 -52.43 -16.28
N ASP A 499 11.36 -51.10 -16.12
CA ASP A 499 12.00 -50.09 -16.99
C ASP A 499 11.32 -48.72 -16.78
N HIS A 500 11.66 -48.01 -15.70
CA HIS A 500 11.03 -46.73 -15.37
C HIS A 500 11.55 -45.59 -16.27
N VAL A 501 10.84 -45.34 -17.37
CA VAL A 501 10.98 -44.11 -18.16
C VAL A 501 10.12 -43.00 -17.53
N ASN A 502 10.75 -41.95 -17.01
CA ASN A 502 10.04 -40.78 -16.49
C ASN A 502 9.36 -40.01 -17.65
N HIS A 503 8.04 -40.19 -17.84
CA HIS A 503 7.27 -39.62 -18.96
C HIS A 503 7.26 -38.08 -18.96
N MET A 504 7.44 -37.45 -17.80
CA MET A 504 7.59 -35.99 -17.69
C MET A 504 8.84 -35.47 -18.46
N SER A 505 9.90 -36.27 -18.51
CA SER A 505 11.13 -35.91 -19.26
C SER A 505 10.95 -36.00 -20.78
N LYS A 506 10.01 -36.82 -21.27
CA LYS A 506 9.64 -36.90 -22.70
C LYS A 506 8.77 -35.71 -23.12
N LEU A 507 7.87 -35.23 -22.26
CA LEU A 507 7.06 -34.03 -22.50
C LEU A 507 7.91 -32.76 -22.61
N LEU A 508 8.92 -32.61 -21.74
CA LEU A 508 9.78 -31.42 -21.71
C LEU A 508 10.83 -31.38 -22.84
N LYS A 509 11.08 -32.48 -23.55
CA LYS A 509 12.13 -32.56 -24.60
C LYS A 509 11.69 -32.20 -26.01
N LYS A 510 10.39 -32.04 -26.30
CA LYS A 510 9.90 -31.84 -27.68
C LYS A 510 9.97 -30.40 -28.22
N SER A 511 10.41 -29.41 -27.43
CA SER A 511 10.45 -27.98 -27.82
C SER A 511 11.79 -27.49 -28.42
N LYS A 512 12.55 -28.34 -29.13
CA LYS A 512 13.80 -27.94 -29.82
C LYS A 512 13.95 -28.59 -31.21
N LYS A 513 12.90 -28.54 -32.02
CA LYS A 513 12.99 -28.68 -33.47
C LYS A 513 11.87 -27.83 -34.06
N ASP A 514 12.25 -26.69 -34.62
CA ASP A 514 11.57 -25.90 -35.65
C ASP A 514 11.97 -24.43 -35.49
N HIS A 515 13.21 -24.14 -35.86
CA HIS A 515 13.68 -22.86 -36.39
C HIS A 515 15.09 -23.11 -36.95
N LEU A 516 15.13 -23.51 -38.22
CA LEU A 516 16.29 -23.44 -39.09
C LEU A 516 15.93 -22.50 -40.23
#